data_AF-A0A845LYU7-F1
#
_entry.id   AF-A0A845LYU7-F1
#
_cell.length_a   1.000
_cell.length_b   1.000
_cell.length_c   1.000
_cell.angle_alpha   90.00
_cell.angle_beta   90.00
_cell.angle_gamma   90.00
#
_symmetry.space_group_name_H-M   'P 1'
#
loop_
_entity.id
_entity.type
_entity.pdbx_description
1 polymer ?
#
loop_
_entity_poly.entity_id
_entity_poly.type
_entity_poly.pdbx_seq_one_letter_code
_entity_poly.pdbx_strand_id
1 'polypeptide(L)' 'MRRILLGLMAAATAGLVLFVLGSALVAGKLTGQVFVAVLPLVILFTLAWNGLTRPRD' A
#
# COMPACT_ATOMS: atom_id res chain seq x y z
N MET A 1 12.06 4.31 -16.77
CA MET A 1 11.75 5.27 -15.68
C MET A 1 10.37 5.05 -15.05
N ARG A 2 9.23 5.31 -15.74
CA ARG A 2 7.87 5.25 -15.15
C ARG A 2 7.52 3.92 -14.48
N ARG A 3 7.77 2.77 -15.13
CA ARG A 3 7.48 1.45 -14.56
C ARG A 3 8.31 1.15 -13.30
N ILE A 4 9.56 1.59 -13.26
CA ILE A 4 10.44 1.42 -12.08
C ILE A 4 9.90 2.23 -10.91
N LEU A 5 9.52 3.49 -11.15
CA LEU A 5 8.92 4.35 -10.11
C LEU A 5 7.61 3.79 -9.56
N LEU A 6 6.72 3.30 -10.45
CA LEU A 6 5.47 2.68 -10.04
C LEU A 6 5.70 1.38 -9.26
N GLY A 7 6.67 0.56 -9.68
CA GLY A 7 7.07 -0.64 -8.95
C GLY A 7 7.62 -0.33 -7.55
N LEU A 8 8.49 0.69 -7.44
CA LEU A 8 9.02 1.15 -6.16
C LEU A 8 7.92 1.71 -5.25
N MET A 9 6.98 2.50 -5.80
CA MET A 9 5.81 2.99 -5.04
C MET A 9 4.95 1.84 -4.55
N ALA A 10 4.66 0.85 -5.39
CA ALA A 10 3.87 -0.32 -5.00
C ALA A 10 4.59 -1.12 -3.90
N ALA A 11 5.89 -1.37 -4.01
CA ALA A 11 6.66 -2.04 -2.98
C ALA A 11 6.70 -1.26 -1.66
N ALA A 12 6.92 0.06 -1.72
CA ALA A 12 6.98 0.92 -0.53
C ALA A 12 5.62 1.00 0.19
N THR A 13 4.53 1.16 -0.55
CA THR A 13 3.17 1.20 0.02
C THR A 13 2.78 -0.16 0.62
N ALA A 14 3.08 -1.27 -0.05
CA ALA A 14 2.87 -2.61 0.52
C ALA A 14 3.66 -2.83 1.81
N GLY A 15 4.94 -2.41 1.84
CA GLY A 15 5.78 -2.50 3.03
C GLY A 15 5.24 -1.70 4.22
N LEU A 16 4.78 -0.47 3.98
CA LEU A 16 4.16 0.38 5.00
C LEU A 16 2.87 -0.23 5.56
N VAL A 17 2.02 -0.80 4.70
CA VAL A 17 0.78 -1.49 5.14
C VAL A 17 1.12 -2.66 6.08
N LEU A 18 2.06 -3.51 5.68
CA LEU A 18 2.47 -4.65 6.49
C LEU A 18 3.07 -4.22 7.84
N PHE A 19 3.87 -3.15 7.84
CA PHE A 19 4.42 -2.59 9.07
C PHE A 19 3.35 -2.04 10.01
N VAL A 20 2.39 -1.25 9.51
CA VAL A 20 1.30 -0.67 10.31
C VAL A 20 0.38 -1.77 10.85
N LEU A 21 0.00 -2.75 10.03
CA LEU A 21 -0.83 -3.86 10.49
C LEU A 21 -0.10 -4.78 11.48
N GLY A 22 1.17 -5.09 11.22
CA GLY A 22 1.99 -5.90 12.11
C GLY A 22 2.22 -5.24 13.46
N SER A 23 2.55 -3.94 13.48
CA SER A 23 2.68 -3.18 14.72
C SER A 23 1.37 -3.05 15.48
N ALA A 24 0.24 -2.84 14.79
CA ALA A 24 -1.07 -2.82 15.42
C ALA A 24 -1.48 -4.17 16.00
N LEU A 25 -1.13 -5.28 15.33
CA LEU A 25 -1.36 -6.63 15.82
C LEU A 25 -0.55 -6.90 17.10
N VAL A 26 0.74 -6.56 17.11
CA VAL A 26 1.60 -6.69 18.30
C VAL A 26 1.11 -5.81 19.46
N ALA A 27 0.62 -4.61 19.16
CA ALA A 27 0.10 -3.69 20.16
C ALA A 27 -1.33 -4.03 20.64
N GLY A 28 -1.99 -5.05 20.07
CA GLY A 28 -3.40 -5.37 20.37
C GLY A 28 -4.38 -4.27 19.97
N LYS A 29 -4.00 -3.38 19.05
CA LYS A 29 -4.77 -2.20 18.61
C LYS A 29 -5.37 -2.37 17.22
N LEU A 30 -5.67 -3.59 16.80
CA LEU A 30 -6.43 -3.87 15.58
C LEU A 30 -7.86 -3.34 15.71
N THR A 31 -8.03 -2.06 15.42
CA THR A 31 -9.29 -1.33 15.50
C THR A 31 -9.67 -0.75 14.15
N GLY A 32 -10.91 -0.29 14.00
CA GLY A 32 -11.36 0.40 12.80
C GLY A 32 -10.49 1.61 12.42
N GLN A 33 -9.88 2.30 13.40
CA GLN A 33 -8.97 3.42 13.13
C GLN A 33 -7.71 2.97 12.36
N VAL A 34 -7.15 1.80 12.69
CA VAL A 34 -5.99 1.26 11.96
C VAL A 34 -6.37 0.92 10.53
N PHE A 35 -7.55 0.34 10.31
CA PHE A 35 -8.06 0.08 8.97
C PHE A 35 -8.22 1.37 8.14
N VAL A 36 -8.78 2.42 8.73
CA VAL A 36 -8.92 3.73 8.06
C VAL A 36 -7.55 4.37 7.80
N ALA A 37 -6.58 4.21 8.71
CA ALA A 37 -5.22 4.70 8.52
C ALA A 37 -4.47 3.98 7.39
N VAL A 38 -4.78 2.70 7.16
CA VAL A 38 -4.16 1.87 6.10
C VAL A 38 -4.82 2.08 4.73
N LEU A 39 -6.08 2.53 4.70
CA LEU A 39 -6.84 2.74 3.46
C LEU A 39 -6.12 3.58 2.38
N PRO A 40 -5.53 4.75 2.69
CA PRO A 40 -4.82 5.56 1.69
C PRO A 40 -3.64 4.83 1.07
N LEU A 41 -2.92 4.01 1.85
CA LEU A 41 -1.80 3.21 1.36
C LEU A 41 -2.27 2.14 0.36
N VAL A 42 -3.42 1.51 0.64
CA VAL A 42 -4.03 0.52 -0.27
C VAL A 42 -4.48 1.19 -1.58
N ILE A 43 -5.02 2.41 -1.51
CA ILE A 43 -5.40 3.18 -2.71
C ILE A 43 -4.15 3.49 -3.56
N LEU A 44 -3.08 3.99 -2.94
CA LEU A 44 -1.84 4.29 -3.64
C LEU A 44 -1.21 3.04 -4.27
N PHE A 45 -1.22 1.92 -3.55
CA PHE A 45 -0.79 0.63 -4.08
C PHE A 45 -1.60 0.24 -5.32
N THR A 46 -2.93 0.34 -5.23
CA THR A 46 -3.84 -0.02 -6.32
C THR A 46 -3.63 0.86 -7.56
N LEU A 47 -3.42 2.17 -7.37
CA LEU A 47 -3.09 3.10 -8.45
C LEU A 47 -1.74 2.77 -9.10
N ALA A 48 -0.72 2.52 -8.29
CA ALA A 48 0.61 2.16 -8.77
C ALA A 48 0.58 0.84 -9.54
N TRP A 49 -0.12 -0.17 -9.00
CA TRP A 49 -0.30 -1.48 -9.62
C TRP A 49 -1.06 -1.39 -10.95
N ASN A 50 -2.20 -0.70 -10.98
CA ASN A 50 -2.96 -0.47 -12.21
C ASN A 50 -2.14 0.30 -13.26
N GLY A 51 -1.34 1.28 -12.83
CA GLY A 51 -0.43 2.01 -13.72
C GLY A 51 0.71 1.15 -14.28
N LEU A 52 1.00 0.01 -13.64
CA LEU A 52 2.03 -0.96 -14.03
C LEU A 52 1.47 -2.06 -14.95
N THR A 53 0.26 -2.56 -14.66
CA THR A 53 -0.34 -3.74 -15.29
C THR A 53 -1.25 -3.42 -16.48
N ARG A 54 -1.86 -2.23 -16.55
CA ARG A 54 -2.68 -1.88 -17.71
C ARG A 54 -1.80 -1.60 -18.95
N PRO A 55 -2.08 -2.24 -20.09
CA PRO A 55 -1.51 -1.85 -21.37
C PRO A 55 -1.86 -0.37 -21.62
N ARG A 56 -0.88 0.39 -22.11
CA ARG A 56 -1.17 1.71 -22.68
C ARG A 56 -1.74 1.43 -24.07
N ASP A 57 -3.04 1.62 -24.23
CA ASP A 57 -3.63 1.85 -25.54
C ASP A 57 -3.07 3.16 -26.13
#